data_AF-A0A9Y1Z719-F1
#
_entry.id   AF-A0A9Y1Z719-F1
#
_cell.length_a   1.000
_cell.length_b   1.000
_cell.length_c   1.000
_cell.angle_alpha   90.00
_cell.angle_beta   90.00
_cell.angle_gamma   90.00
#
_symmetry.space_group_name_H-M   'P 1'
#
loop_
_entity.id
_entity.type
_entity.pdbx_description
1 polymer ?
#
loop_
_entity_poly.entity_id
_entity_poly.type
_entity_poly.pdbx_seq_one_letter_code
_entity_poly.pdbx_strand_id
1 'polypeptide(L)'
;MNGNTPYAGLPGVTGAGQRASADVPEISGDQKRTLHRDVSQIAARTRELLPNEYVVDSEISHGVGGPQVTVAVQPPVGRPVSAGFSPDLGDQADEIISTDERDEVARGLAASAALQVKLAMNRGVTPTAR
;
A
#
# COMPACT_ATOMS: atom_id res chain seq x y z
N MET A 1 -43.52 31.71 -19.72
CA MET A 1 -43.22 31.08 -18.42
C MET A 1 -41.86 30.42 -18.54
N ASN A 2 -40.78 31.09 -18.11
CA ASN A 2 -39.43 30.53 -18.10
C ASN A 2 -39.06 30.25 -16.64
N GLY A 3 -38.94 28.97 -16.30
CA GLY A 3 -38.57 28.52 -14.96
C GLY A 3 -37.08 28.73 -14.73
N ASN A 4 -36.74 29.73 -13.92
CA ASN A 4 -35.40 29.95 -13.41
C ASN A 4 -35.19 29.03 -12.21
N THR A 5 -34.41 27.94 -12.36
CA THR A 5 -34.01 27.07 -11.25
C THR A 5 -32.71 27.60 -10.63
N PRO A 6 -32.73 28.21 -9.43
CA PRO A 6 -31.60 28.99 -8.89
C PRO A 6 -30.46 28.14 -8.32
N TYR A 7 -30.43 26.83 -8.60
CA TYR A 7 -29.45 25.88 -8.06
C TYR A 7 -28.69 25.08 -9.11
N ALA A 8 -28.75 25.49 -10.39
CA ALA A 8 -27.78 25.00 -11.37
C ALA A 8 -26.43 25.67 -11.06
N GLY A 9 -25.64 25.02 -10.19
CA GLY A 9 -24.29 25.46 -9.85
C GLY A 9 -23.44 25.68 -11.10
N LEU A 10 -22.54 26.66 -11.04
CA LEU A 10 -21.64 26.97 -12.15
C LEU A 10 -20.90 25.69 -12.60
N PRO A 11 -20.74 25.46 -13.92
CA PRO A 11 -19.83 24.43 -14.40
C PRO A 11 -18.42 24.82 -13.98
N GLY A 12 -17.92 24.19 -12.92
CA GLY A 12 -16.62 24.50 -12.30
C GLY A 12 -16.56 24.43 -10.78
N VAL A 13 -17.69 24.22 -10.08
CA VAL A 13 -17.67 24.06 -8.62
C VAL A 13 -17.48 22.59 -8.25
N THR A 14 -16.23 22.21 -8.00
CA THR A 14 -15.86 20.96 -7.32
C THR A 14 -16.54 20.91 -5.94
N GLY A 15 -17.17 19.77 -5.61
CA GLY A 15 -17.90 19.60 -4.36
C GLY A 15 -16.99 19.72 -3.12
N ALA A 16 -17.53 20.24 -2.02
CA ALA A 16 -16.82 20.34 -0.75
C ALA A 16 -16.34 18.95 -0.29
N GLY A 17 -15.01 18.75 -0.24
CA GLY A 17 -14.36 17.47 0.04
C GLY A 17 -13.52 16.92 -1.12
N GLN A 18 -13.72 17.41 -2.35
CA GLN A 18 -12.91 17.06 -3.51
C GLN A 18 -12.00 18.24 -3.88
N ARG A 19 -10.67 18.09 -3.72
CA ARG A 19 -9.74 18.94 -4.46
C ARG A 19 -9.89 18.64 -5.95
N ALA A 20 -9.74 19.67 -6.78
CA ALA A 20 -9.67 19.50 -8.22
C ALA A 20 -8.58 18.46 -8.54
N SER A 21 -8.85 17.55 -9.48
CA SER A 21 -7.89 16.55 -9.96
C SER A 21 -6.56 17.14 -10.48
N ALA A 22 -6.43 18.47 -10.53
CA ALA A 22 -5.24 19.21 -10.92
C ALA A 22 -4.12 19.28 -9.86
N ASP A 23 -4.38 18.90 -8.60
CA ASP A 23 -3.40 18.93 -7.50
C ASP A 23 -2.89 17.54 -7.07
N VAL A 24 -3.32 16.47 -7.74
CA VAL A 24 -2.76 15.14 -7.50
C VAL A 24 -1.57 14.99 -8.45
N PRO A 25 -0.35 14.73 -7.96
CA PRO A 25 0.79 14.46 -8.83
C PRO A 25 0.42 13.31 -9.77
N GLU A 26 0.20 13.62 -11.05
CA GLU A 26 -0.01 12.59 -12.06
C GLU A 26 1.32 11.87 -12.27
N ILE A 27 1.37 10.64 -11.80
CA ILE A 27 2.50 9.75 -12.00
C ILE A 27 2.74 9.55 -13.51
N SER A 28 3.95 9.89 -13.96
CA SER A 28 4.36 9.62 -15.35
C SER A 28 4.35 8.11 -15.63
N GLY A 29 4.11 7.71 -16.88
CA GLY A 29 4.10 6.30 -17.29
C GLY A 29 5.41 5.56 -16.94
N ASP A 30 6.54 6.26 -17.00
CA ASP A 30 7.84 5.71 -16.63
C ASP A 30 7.99 5.55 -15.11
N GLN A 31 7.53 6.54 -14.33
CA GLN A 31 7.49 6.47 -12.87
C GLN A 31 6.59 5.31 -12.41
N LYS A 32 5.45 5.09 -13.06
CA LYS A 32 4.58 3.94 -12.79
C LYS A 32 5.30 2.62 -13.03
N ARG A 33 6.03 2.50 -14.15
CA ARG A 33 6.78 1.29 -14.48
C ARG A 33 7.89 1.01 -13.47
N THR A 34 8.64 2.04 -13.07
CA THR A 34 9.68 1.93 -12.04
C THR A 34 9.08 1.56 -10.70
N LEU A 35 8.00 2.21 -10.26
CA LEU A 35 7.34 1.90 -9.01
C LEU A 35 6.83 0.44 -8.97
N HIS A 36 6.17 -0.03 -10.03
CA HIS A 36 5.74 -1.43 -10.11
C HIS A 36 6.89 -2.42 -10.01
N ARG A 37 8.05 -2.10 -10.60
CA ARG A 37 9.25 -2.93 -10.52
C ARG A 37 9.77 -2.98 -9.08
N ASP A 38 9.87 -1.84 -8.43
CA ASP A 38 10.39 -1.70 -7.08
C ASP A 38 9.50 -2.44 -6.07
N VAL A 39 8.18 -2.29 -6.20
CA VAL A 39 7.21 -2.99 -5.37
C VAL A 39 7.26 -4.50 -5.60
N SER A 40 7.43 -4.94 -6.86
CA SER A 40 7.62 -6.36 -7.16
C SER A 40 8.91 -6.93 -6.55
N GLN A 41 9.98 -6.13 -6.48
CA GLN A 41 11.22 -6.51 -5.81
C GLN A 41 11.04 -6.63 -4.30
N ILE A 42 10.31 -5.71 -3.65
CA ILE A 42 9.96 -5.81 -2.22
C ILE A 42 9.20 -7.10 -1.94
N ALA A 43 8.20 -7.43 -2.77
CA ALA A 43 7.42 -8.65 -2.62
C ALA A 43 8.30 -9.91 -2.79
N ALA A 44 9.19 -9.93 -3.77
CA ALA A 44 10.14 -11.02 -3.99
C ALA A 44 11.10 -11.18 -2.79
N ARG A 45 11.69 -10.08 -2.30
CA ARG A 45 12.55 -10.08 -1.11
C ARG A 45 11.84 -10.57 0.14
N THR A 46 10.61 -10.13 0.35
CA THR A 46 9.80 -10.57 1.49
C THR A 46 9.55 -12.08 1.41
N ARG A 47 9.29 -12.62 0.21
CA ARG A 47 9.12 -14.06 -0.02
C ARG A 47 10.41 -14.85 0.22
N GLU A 48 11.59 -14.30 -0.08
CA GLU A 48 12.88 -14.95 0.22
C GLU A 48 13.12 -15.10 1.74
N LEU A 49 12.58 -14.19 2.54
CA LEU A 49 12.72 -14.20 4.00
C LEU A 49 11.72 -15.12 4.70
N LEU A 50 10.73 -15.63 3.99
CA LEU A 50 9.62 -16.40 4.54
C LEU A 50 9.52 -17.79 3.91
N PRO A 51 9.00 -18.79 4.66
CA PRO A 51 8.63 -20.07 4.07
C PRO A 51 7.59 -19.93 2.95
N ASN A 52 7.55 -20.90 2.02
CA ASN A 52 6.63 -20.91 0.87
C ASN A 52 5.14 -20.89 1.22
N GLU A 53 4.78 -21.19 2.48
CA GLU A 53 3.41 -21.17 2.99
C GLU A 53 2.85 -19.74 3.14
N TYR A 54 3.73 -18.72 3.17
CA TYR A 54 3.32 -17.33 3.26
C TYR A 54 3.00 -16.80 1.86
N VAL A 55 1.86 -16.13 1.73
CA VAL A 55 1.46 -15.47 0.49
C VAL A 55 1.77 -13.98 0.62
N VAL A 56 2.43 -13.42 -0.39
CA VAL A 56 2.77 -11.99 -0.45
C VAL A 56 2.05 -11.37 -1.62
N ASP A 57 1.38 -10.25 -1.40
CA ASP A 57 0.68 -9.46 -2.41
C ASP A 57 1.02 -7.97 -2.26
N SER A 58 0.83 -7.19 -3.31
CA SER A 58 1.13 -5.77 -3.32
C SER A 58 0.18 -5.01 -4.22
N GLU A 59 -0.38 -3.92 -3.69
CA GLU A 59 -1.31 -3.05 -4.38
C GLU A 59 -0.73 -1.64 -4.49
N ILE A 60 -0.91 -1.01 -5.65
CA ILE A 60 -0.56 0.38 -5.89
C ILE A 60 -1.87 1.13 -6.17
N SER A 61 -2.22 2.04 -5.26
CA SER A 61 -3.41 2.87 -5.33
C SER A 61 -3.03 4.34 -5.47
N HIS A 62 -3.97 5.18 -5.92
CA HIS A 62 -3.76 6.62 -6.04
C HIS A 62 -4.75 7.32 -5.12
N GLY A 63 -4.22 8.00 -4.10
CA GLY A 63 -5.02 8.74 -3.14
C GLY A 63 -4.98 10.25 -3.40
N VAL A 64 -5.69 10.99 -2.56
CA VAL A 64 -5.71 12.47 -2.59
C VAL A 64 -4.34 13.11 -2.31
N GLY A 65 -3.39 12.35 -1.77
CA GLY A 65 -2.02 12.79 -1.46
C GLY A 65 -0.96 12.22 -2.40
N GLY A 66 -1.34 11.62 -3.54
CA GLY A 66 -0.42 10.97 -4.48
C GLY A 66 -0.48 9.43 -4.43
N PRO A 67 0.50 8.75 -5.05
CA PRO A 67 0.55 7.29 -5.08
C PRO A 67 0.73 6.71 -3.69
N GLN A 68 0.06 5.59 -3.45
CA GLN A 68 0.12 4.84 -2.20
C GLN A 68 0.41 3.38 -2.54
N VAL A 69 1.46 2.84 -1.95
CA VAL A 69 1.81 1.43 -2.08
C VAL A 69 1.39 0.72 -0.81
N THR A 70 0.75 -0.43 -0.96
CA THR A 70 0.47 -1.36 0.14
C THR A 70 1.06 -2.71 -0.19
N VAL A 71 1.87 -3.27 0.70
CA VAL A 71 2.37 -4.65 0.61
C VAL A 71 1.77 -5.45 1.75
N ALA A 72 1.16 -6.59 1.43
CA ALA A 72 0.50 -7.46 2.39
C ALA A 72 1.12 -8.85 2.39
N VAL A 73 1.26 -9.44 3.58
CA VAL A 73 1.67 -10.82 3.78
C VAL A 73 0.56 -11.55 4.52
N GLN A 74 0.04 -12.60 3.90
CA GLN A 74 -0.89 -13.54 4.52
C GLN A 74 -0.09 -14.72 5.08
N PRO A 75 0.03 -14.85 6.41
CA PRO A 75 0.58 -16.05 7.04
C PRO A 75 -0.38 -17.24 6.90
N PRO A 76 0.12 -18.49 6.98
CA PRO A 76 -0.73 -19.68 6.93
C PRO A 76 -1.72 -19.77 8.11
N VAL A 77 -1.36 -19.17 9.24
CA VAL A 77 -2.20 -19.09 10.44
C VAL A 77 -2.19 -17.66 10.96
N GLY A 78 -3.37 -17.10 11.16
CA GLY A 78 -3.55 -15.75 11.70
C GLY A 78 -4.04 -14.75 10.65
N ARG A 79 -3.96 -13.47 11.01
CA ARG A 79 -4.46 -12.36 10.19
C ARG A 79 -3.38 -11.89 9.21
N PRO A 80 -3.76 -11.33 8.05
CA PRO A 80 -2.81 -10.69 7.16
C PRO A 80 -2.15 -9.48 7.84
N VAL A 81 -0.88 -9.26 7.52
CA VAL A 81 -0.10 -8.09 7.95
C VAL A 81 0.18 -7.24 6.71
N SER A 82 -0.11 -5.95 6.78
CA SER A 82 0.10 -5.02 5.67
C SER A 82 0.94 -3.84 6.11
N ALA A 83 1.82 -3.37 5.22
CA ALA A 83 2.54 -2.12 5.34
C ALA A 83 2.12 -1.20 4.18
N GLY A 84 1.65 -0.01 4.51
CA GLY A 84 1.34 1.05 3.55
C GLY A 84 2.38 2.15 3.62
N PHE A 85 2.87 2.63 2.48
CA PHE A 85 3.79 3.76 2.40
C PHE A 85 3.56 4.59 1.14
N SER A 86 3.94 5.86 1.20
CA SER A 86 3.83 6.82 0.11
C SER A 86 5.23 7.08 -0.45
N PRO A 87 5.56 6.61 -1.67
CA PRO A 87 6.87 6.85 -2.26
C PRO A 87 7.02 8.34 -2.62
N ASP A 88 8.23 8.88 -2.42
CA ASP A 88 8.55 10.24 -2.83
C ASP A 88 8.86 10.28 -4.33
N LEU A 89 7.89 10.77 -5.13
CA LEU A 89 8.04 10.93 -6.57
C LEU A 89 8.72 12.27 -6.89
N GLY A 90 10.00 12.40 -6.57
CA GLY A 90 10.82 13.52 -7.04
C GLY A 90 10.94 13.54 -8.57
N ASP A 91 11.18 14.73 -9.14
CA ASP A 91 11.13 14.97 -10.61
C ASP A 91 12.11 14.10 -11.43
N GLN A 92 13.18 13.55 -10.85
CA GLN A 92 14.23 12.81 -11.56
C GLN A 92 14.89 11.69 -10.73
N ALA A 93 14.12 10.92 -9.98
CA ALA A 93 14.67 9.76 -9.28
C ALA A 93 14.77 8.55 -10.24
N ASP A 94 15.99 8.12 -10.56
CA ASP A 94 16.24 6.82 -11.23
C ASP A 94 15.75 5.63 -10.36
N GLU A 95 15.70 5.84 -9.04
CA GLU A 95 15.24 4.88 -8.05
C GLU A 95 14.19 5.53 -7.13
N ILE A 96 12.93 5.08 -7.19
CA ILE A 96 11.82 5.66 -6.40
C ILE A 96 11.88 5.17 -4.95
N ILE A 97 12.28 3.91 -4.75
CA ILE A 97 12.46 3.31 -3.43
C ILE A 97 13.88 2.74 -3.39
N SER A 98 14.74 3.23 -2.50
CA SER A 98 16.13 2.75 -2.45
C SER A 98 16.21 1.26 -2.11
N THR A 99 17.26 0.57 -2.56
CA THR A 99 17.44 -0.87 -2.28
C THR A 99 17.47 -1.18 -0.78
N ASP A 100 18.16 -0.36 0.02
CA ASP A 100 18.19 -0.51 1.48
C ASP A 100 16.78 -0.37 2.10
N GLU A 101 15.99 0.59 1.63
CA GLU A 101 14.61 0.79 2.07
C GLU A 101 13.71 -0.40 1.68
N ARG A 102 13.87 -0.94 0.47
CA ARG A 102 13.16 -2.15 0.03
C ARG A 102 13.45 -3.34 0.95
N ASP A 103 14.72 -3.55 1.29
CA ASP A 103 15.16 -4.66 2.15
C ASP A 103 14.70 -4.46 3.61
N GLU A 104 14.70 -3.23 4.12
CA GLU A 104 14.17 -2.89 5.44
C GLU A 104 12.67 -3.17 5.53
N VAL A 105 11.88 -2.68 4.56
CA VAL A 105 10.44 -2.90 4.49
C VAL A 105 10.13 -4.39 4.42
N ALA A 106 10.84 -5.13 3.55
CA ALA A 106 10.67 -6.57 3.42
C ALA A 106 10.95 -7.31 4.73
N ARG A 107 12.03 -6.95 5.44
CA ARG A 107 12.39 -7.55 6.73
C ARG A 107 11.39 -7.21 7.83
N GLY A 108 10.93 -5.96 7.92
CA GLY A 108 9.94 -5.54 8.90
C GLY A 108 8.59 -6.24 8.71
N LEU A 109 8.17 -6.41 7.45
CA LEU A 109 6.94 -7.09 7.10
C LEU A 109 7.03 -8.60 7.40
N ALA A 110 8.14 -9.24 7.02
CA ALA A 110 8.39 -10.66 7.32
C ALA A 110 8.43 -10.94 8.83
N ALA A 111 9.13 -10.11 9.59
CA ALA A 111 9.20 -10.23 11.05
C ALA A 111 7.80 -10.10 11.69
N SER A 112 6.99 -9.16 11.21
CA SER A 112 5.63 -8.95 11.71
C SER A 112 4.71 -10.13 11.36
N ALA A 113 4.83 -10.69 10.15
CA ALA A 113 4.10 -11.88 9.74
C ALA A 113 4.47 -13.12 10.59
N ALA A 114 5.76 -13.32 10.86
CA ALA A 114 6.23 -14.40 11.72
C ALA A 114 5.73 -14.24 13.17
N LEU A 115 5.75 -13.02 13.71
CA LEU A 115 5.17 -12.71 15.02
C LEU A 115 3.66 -13.00 15.04
N GLN A 116 2.95 -12.69 13.95
CA GLN A 116 1.52 -12.94 13.84
C GLN A 116 1.17 -14.44 13.92
N VAL A 117 1.98 -15.31 13.31
CA VAL A 117 1.83 -16.77 13.47
C VAL A 117 2.05 -17.19 14.92
N LYS A 118 3.11 -16.69 15.56
CA LYS A 118 3.40 -17.00 16.98
C LYS A 118 2.24 -16.61 17.90
N LEU A 119 1.67 -15.42 17.69
CA LEU A 119 0.52 -14.95 18.46
C LEU A 119 -0.73 -15.78 18.17
N ALA A 120 -0.98 -16.15 16.92
CA ALA A 120 -2.14 -16.95 16.53
C ALA A 120 -2.08 -18.36 17.12
N MET A 121 -0.90 -19.00 17.10
CA MET A 121 -0.68 -20.30 17.74
C MET A 121 -0.92 -20.24 19.26
N ASN A 122 -0.42 -19.19 19.93
CA ASN A 122 -0.60 -19.04 21.38
C ASN A 122 -2.07 -18.79 21.78
N ARG A 123 -2.84 -18.08 20.95
CA ARG A 123 -4.28 -17.84 21.21
C ARG A 123 -5.16 -19.07 20.98
N GLY A 124 -4.70 -20.06 20.22
CA GLY A 124 -5.41 -21.32 20.01
C GLY A 124 -5.26 -22.32 21.17
N VAL A 125 -4.35 -22.08 22.10
CA VAL A 125 -4.15 -22.91 23.28
C VAL A 125 -4.93 -22.30 24.45
N THR A 126 -6.20 -22.68 24.60
CA THR A 126 -6.92 -22.46 25.86
C THR A 126 -6.29 -23.38 26.91
N PRO A 127 -5.65 -22.87 27.99
CA PRO A 127 -5.13 -23.73 29.03
C PRO A 127 -6.31 -24.43 29.72
N THR A 128 -6.40 -25.76 29.57
CA THR A 128 -7.44 -26.59 30.19
C THR A 128 -7.16 -26.90 31.66
N ALA A 129 -6.27 -26.17 32.32
CA ALA A 129 -5.98 -26.33 33.73
C ALA A 129 -6.81 -25.33 34.56
N ARG A 130 -7.74 -25.87 35.35
CA ARG A 130 -8.38 -25.20 36.49
C ARG A 130 -7.85 -25.80 37.77
#